data_AF-A0A3C1TM01-F1
#
_entry.id   AF-A0A3C1TM01-F1
#
_cell.length_a   1.000
_cell.length_b   1.000
_cell.length_c   1.000
_cell.angle_alpha   90.00
_cell.angle_beta   90.00
_cell.angle_gamma   90.00
#
_symmetry.space_group_name_H-M   'P 1'
#
loop_
_entity.id
_entity.type
_entity.pdbx_description
1 polymer ?
#
loop_
_entity_poly.entity_id
_entity_poly.type
_entity_poly.pdbx_seq_one_letter_code
_entity_poly.pdbx_strand_id
1 'polypeptide(L)'
;MPSTYNPTRRNKNIGTAKSGHDSDNKLTVPNRFSDSLNFWERIYDYKIIKKKINSKTITFLIEKTKKDYLYTFTIVELTNLLKKIPREDWMGIELFVLRQPKKKEIILDPVWGRLSYEADFKGYKGPAIFLEAINVHKAIVWPNSLTPESKKELKRLEEDGHKVIQNKKNITIHITKDSAKNTQLFRTLLHEIGHFVHWNTTVLQPAKNTQDLKKLKTRYLSIPEQEKETFAHRYAEKIRKKINKIT
;
A
#
# COMPACT_ATOMS: atom_id res chain seq x y z
N MET A 1 40.14 45.62 -12.37
CA MET A 1 38.70 45.66 -12.04
C MET A 1 38.43 44.70 -10.90
N PRO A 2 37.74 45.09 -9.81
CA PRO A 2 37.47 44.19 -8.71
C PRO A 2 36.36 43.22 -9.10
N SER A 3 36.63 41.91 -8.99
CA SER A 3 35.60 40.89 -9.14
C SER A 3 34.61 40.99 -7.98
N THR A 4 33.38 41.40 -8.26
CA THR A 4 32.24 41.38 -7.33
C THR A 4 31.76 39.93 -7.15
N TYR A 5 32.60 39.08 -6.56
CA TYR A 5 32.18 37.75 -6.12
C TYR A 5 31.42 37.90 -4.80
N ASN A 6 30.09 37.91 -4.89
CA ASN A 6 29.22 37.90 -3.71
C ASN A 6 28.80 36.45 -3.39
N PRO A 7 29.33 35.83 -2.31
CA PRO A 7 29.03 34.44 -1.96
C PRO A 7 27.57 34.20 -1.53
N THR A 8 26.78 35.25 -1.29
CA THR A 8 25.32 35.13 -1.05
C THR A 8 24.49 35.07 -2.34
N ARG A 9 25.08 35.37 -3.50
CA ARG A 9 24.36 35.40 -4.78
C ARG A 9 24.23 33.99 -5.34
N ARG A 10 23.05 33.37 -5.17
CA ARG A 10 22.72 32.07 -5.77
C ARG A 10 22.90 32.13 -7.30
N ASN A 11 23.67 31.19 -7.86
CA ASN A 11 23.82 31.06 -9.31
C ASN A 11 22.45 30.71 -9.92
N LYS A 12 21.93 31.61 -10.78
CA LYS A 12 20.61 31.50 -11.43
C LYS A 12 20.51 30.28 -12.37
N ASN A 13 21.62 29.67 -12.73
CA ASN A 13 21.64 28.51 -13.60
C ASN A 13 21.44 27.18 -12.84
N ILE A 14 21.57 27.14 -11.51
CA ILE A 14 21.41 25.91 -10.70
C ILE A 14 19.96 25.40 -10.84
N GLY A 15 19.80 24.16 -11.34
CA GLY A 15 18.48 23.53 -11.56
C GLY A 15 17.90 23.78 -12.94
N THR A 16 18.68 24.35 -13.86
CA THR A 16 18.31 24.52 -15.28
C THR A 16 19.13 23.57 -16.16
N ALA A 17 18.71 23.37 -17.42
CA ALA A 17 19.47 22.61 -18.41
C ALA A 17 20.94 23.09 -18.53
N LYS A 18 21.19 24.41 -18.35
CA LYS A 18 22.54 25.00 -18.35
C LYS A 18 23.45 24.53 -17.20
N SER A 19 22.88 23.87 -16.18
CA SER A 19 23.61 23.24 -15.06
C SER A 19 23.55 21.71 -15.10
N GLY A 20 23.16 21.12 -16.23
CA GLY A 20 23.01 19.66 -16.38
C GLY A 20 21.69 19.11 -15.83
N HIS A 21 20.69 19.95 -15.53
CA HIS A 21 19.36 19.48 -15.13
C HIS A 21 18.57 19.00 -16.37
N ASP A 22 18.67 17.70 -16.67
CA ASP A 22 17.88 17.00 -17.69
C ASP A 22 16.75 16.13 -17.07
N SER A 23 15.85 15.64 -17.93
CA SER A 23 14.76 14.70 -17.65
C SER A 23 15.18 13.43 -16.90
N ASP A 24 16.43 12.99 -17.05
CA ASP A 24 17.03 11.86 -16.32
C ASP A 24 17.32 12.15 -14.84
N ASN A 25 17.28 13.42 -14.41
CA ASN A 25 17.47 13.80 -13.01
C ASN A 25 16.19 13.76 -12.16
N LYS A 26 15.08 13.22 -12.70
CA LYS A 26 13.84 13.05 -11.92
C LYS A 26 14.05 11.99 -10.85
N LEU A 27 13.70 12.32 -9.60
CA LEU A 27 13.71 11.34 -8.51
C LEU A 27 12.59 10.31 -8.74
N THR A 28 12.92 9.19 -9.37
CA THR A 28 12.00 8.07 -9.64
C THR A 28 12.44 6.79 -8.91
N VAL A 29 11.50 5.88 -8.69
CA VAL A 29 11.81 4.50 -8.29
C VAL A 29 12.22 3.73 -9.55
N PRO A 30 13.45 3.18 -9.63
CA PRO A 30 13.93 2.58 -10.86
C PRO A 30 13.22 1.25 -11.16
N ASN A 31 12.68 1.13 -12.37
CA ASN A 31 12.33 -0.15 -12.96
C ASN A 31 13.61 -0.82 -13.48
N ARG A 32 13.76 -2.14 -13.26
CA ARG A 32 14.86 -2.89 -13.83
C ARG A 32 14.39 -3.48 -15.15
N PHE A 33 15.17 -3.32 -16.21
CA PHE A 33 14.93 -3.99 -17.48
C PHE A 33 15.06 -5.53 -17.39
N SER A 34 15.72 -6.04 -16.34
CA SER A 34 16.00 -7.46 -16.15
C SER A 34 14.82 -8.28 -15.63
N ASP A 35 13.75 -7.64 -15.13
CA ASP A 35 12.55 -8.34 -14.67
C ASP A 35 11.28 -7.53 -14.94
N SER A 36 10.16 -8.20 -15.18
CA SER A 36 8.83 -7.57 -15.34
C SER A 36 8.15 -7.27 -14.01
N LEU A 37 8.89 -7.34 -12.89
CA LEU A 37 8.33 -7.16 -11.55
C LEU A 37 8.15 -5.69 -11.24
N ASN A 38 7.04 -5.36 -10.61
CA ASN A 38 6.90 -4.06 -9.99
C ASN A 38 7.97 -3.90 -8.90
N PHE A 39 8.47 -2.68 -8.70
CA PHE A 39 9.56 -2.42 -7.74
C PHE A 39 9.22 -2.91 -6.31
N TRP A 40 7.93 -2.93 -5.97
CA TRP A 40 7.40 -3.34 -4.68
C TRP A 40 7.19 -4.86 -4.55
N GLU A 41 7.21 -5.62 -5.64
CA GLU A 41 7.18 -7.10 -5.60
C GLU A 41 8.56 -7.69 -5.24
N ARG A 42 9.61 -6.87 -5.30
CA ARG A 42 10.99 -7.27 -4.98
C ARG A 42 11.24 -7.25 -3.47
N ILE A 43 11.14 -8.42 -2.85
CA ILE A 43 11.47 -8.71 -1.43
C ILE A 43 12.78 -9.50 -1.27
N TYR A 44 13.51 -9.26 -0.18
CA TYR A 44 14.80 -9.89 0.12
C TYR A 44 14.86 -10.37 1.58
N ASP A 45 15.65 -11.41 1.89
CA ASP A 45 15.84 -11.89 3.27
C ASP A 45 14.51 -12.06 4.05
N TYR A 46 13.69 -13.01 3.61
CA TYR A 46 12.37 -13.26 4.17
C TYR A 46 12.23 -14.69 4.68
N LYS A 47 11.33 -14.88 5.65
CA LYS A 47 10.88 -16.20 6.11
C LYS A 47 9.51 -16.57 5.53
N ILE A 48 9.28 -17.86 5.36
CA ILE A 48 8.01 -18.41 4.87
C ILE A 48 7.25 -19.02 6.04
N ILE A 49 5.98 -18.63 6.22
CA ILE A 49 5.06 -19.25 7.17
C ILE A 49 3.82 -19.69 6.41
N LYS A 50 3.44 -20.96 6.52
CA LYS A 50 2.17 -21.47 5.98
C LYS A 50 1.16 -21.66 7.10
N LYS A 51 -0.07 -21.21 6.91
CA LYS A 51 -1.18 -21.44 7.85
C LYS A 51 -2.42 -21.93 7.12
N LYS A 52 -3.11 -22.89 7.71
CA LYS A 52 -4.41 -23.36 7.22
C LYS A 52 -5.52 -22.49 7.82
N ILE A 53 -6.31 -21.84 6.99
CA ILE A 53 -7.47 -21.03 7.36
C ILE A 53 -8.66 -21.53 6.53
N ASN A 54 -9.76 -21.94 7.17
CA ASN A 54 -10.96 -22.45 6.50
C ASN A 54 -10.64 -23.49 5.40
N SER A 55 -9.83 -24.49 5.77
CA SER A 55 -9.35 -25.57 4.90
C SER A 55 -8.45 -25.15 3.72
N LYS A 56 -8.08 -23.88 3.62
CA LYS A 56 -7.14 -23.37 2.61
C LYS A 56 -5.79 -23.03 3.23
N THR A 57 -4.70 -23.41 2.55
CA THR A 57 -3.35 -23.04 2.97
C THR A 57 -3.03 -21.65 2.43
N ILE A 58 -2.72 -20.74 3.34
CA ILE A 58 -2.22 -19.39 3.02
C ILE A 58 -0.72 -19.35 3.31
N THR A 59 0.02 -18.75 2.39
CA THR A 59 1.45 -18.51 2.54
C THR A 59 1.70 -17.07 2.95
N PHE A 60 2.50 -16.88 3.99
CA PHE A 60 2.99 -15.59 4.45
C PHE A 60 4.48 -15.51 4.17
N LEU A 61 4.89 -14.47 3.46
CA LEU A 61 6.31 -14.12 3.30
C LEU A 61 6.59 -12.91 4.16
N ILE A 62 7.58 -13.02 5.04
CA ILE A 62 7.83 -12.00 6.06
C ILE A 62 9.27 -11.55 5.89
N GLU A 63 9.43 -10.38 5.27
CA GLU A 63 10.72 -9.74 5.05
C GLU A 63 11.35 -9.32 6.38
N LYS A 64 12.68 -9.36 6.46
CA LYS A 64 13.39 -8.80 7.61
C LYS A 64 13.25 -7.28 7.62
N THR A 65 12.84 -6.73 8.76
CA THR A 65 12.70 -5.28 8.92
C THR A 65 14.04 -4.60 9.19
N LYS A 66 14.12 -3.33 8.83
CA LYS A 66 15.22 -2.44 9.22
C LYS A 66 15.03 -1.98 10.67
N LYS A 67 16.09 -1.40 11.24
CA LYS A 67 16.02 -0.70 12.53
C LYS A 67 14.84 0.28 12.53
N ASP A 68 14.09 0.32 13.63
CA ASP A 68 12.92 1.19 13.86
C ASP A 68 11.66 0.85 13.03
N TYR A 69 11.75 -0.13 12.14
CA TYR A 69 10.59 -0.65 11.40
C TYR A 69 10.05 -1.93 12.03
N LEU A 70 8.73 -2.05 12.07
CA LEU A 70 8.06 -3.24 12.58
C LEU A 70 6.77 -3.54 11.80
N TYR A 71 6.39 -4.81 11.78
CA TYR A 71 5.03 -5.22 11.46
C TYR A 71 4.18 -5.04 12.70
N THR A 72 3.11 -4.26 12.57
CA THR A 72 2.32 -3.75 13.71
C THR A 72 1.39 -4.80 14.31
N PHE A 73 1.22 -5.91 13.59
CA PHE A 73 0.43 -7.07 13.94
C PHE A 73 1.23 -8.35 13.76
N THR A 74 0.75 -9.41 14.40
CA THR A 74 1.23 -10.78 14.27
C THR A 74 0.48 -11.52 13.16
N ILE A 75 1.07 -12.59 12.64
CA ILE A 75 0.36 -13.50 11.72
C ILE A 75 -0.89 -14.10 12.38
N VAL A 76 -0.87 -14.31 13.70
CA VAL A 76 -2.05 -14.80 14.44
C VAL A 76 -3.20 -13.80 14.35
N GLU A 77 -2.95 -12.52 14.62
CA GLU A 77 -3.97 -11.46 14.51
C GLU A 77 -4.51 -11.36 13.07
N LEU A 78 -3.64 -11.38 12.07
CA LEU A 78 -4.04 -11.38 10.66
C LEU A 78 -4.91 -12.61 10.32
N THR A 79 -4.50 -13.80 10.74
CA THR A 79 -5.28 -15.02 10.49
C THR A 79 -6.63 -15.01 11.20
N ASN A 80 -6.71 -14.44 12.41
CA ASN A 80 -7.95 -14.30 13.16
C ASN A 80 -8.89 -13.31 12.48
N LEU A 81 -8.36 -12.22 11.92
CA LEU A 81 -9.14 -11.29 11.13
C LEU A 81 -9.70 -11.96 9.86
N LEU A 82 -8.89 -12.69 9.10
CA LEU A 82 -9.34 -13.41 7.89
C LEU A 82 -10.48 -14.39 8.19
N LYS A 83 -10.47 -15.05 9.36
CA LYS A 83 -11.58 -15.93 9.79
C LYS A 83 -12.91 -15.18 9.99
N LYS A 84 -12.88 -13.88 10.28
CA LYS A 84 -14.08 -13.04 10.46
C LYS A 84 -14.62 -12.48 9.13
N ILE A 85 -13.83 -12.53 8.06
CA ILE A 85 -14.22 -12.10 6.71
C ILE A 85 -14.88 -13.29 5.99
N PRO A 86 -15.96 -13.07 5.20
CA PRO A 86 -16.54 -14.13 4.38
C PRO A 86 -15.45 -14.82 3.56
N ARG A 87 -15.48 -16.16 3.55
CA ARG A 87 -14.38 -16.96 2.99
C ARG A 87 -14.20 -16.67 1.50
N GLU A 88 -15.32 -16.57 0.79
CA GLU A 88 -15.45 -16.24 -0.62
C GLU A 88 -14.74 -14.94 -1.01
N ASP A 89 -14.64 -13.99 -0.08
CA ASP A 89 -14.08 -12.67 -0.36
C ASP A 89 -12.54 -12.66 -0.40
N TRP A 90 -11.88 -13.61 0.24
CA TRP A 90 -10.41 -13.68 0.26
C TRP A 90 -9.84 -15.01 -0.23
N MET A 91 -10.67 -16.03 -0.49
CA MET A 91 -10.16 -17.36 -0.83
C MET A 91 -9.36 -17.43 -2.13
N GLY A 92 -9.43 -16.44 -3.02
CA GLY A 92 -8.55 -16.42 -4.21
C GLY A 92 -7.15 -15.84 -3.94
N ILE A 93 -6.91 -15.33 -2.72
CA ILE A 93 -5.64 -14.75 -2.30
C ILE A 93 -4.90 -15.79 -1.45
N GLU A 94 -3.81 -16.33 -2.00
CA GLU A 94 -3.02 -17.37 -1.33
C GLU A 94 -1.74 -16.85 -0.71
N LEU A 95 -1.40 -15.59 -1.02
CA LEU A 95 -0.13 -15.00 -0.67
C LEU A 95 -0.30 -13.64 0.00
N PHE A 96 0.24 -13.55 1.21
CA PHE A 96 0.35 -12.32 1.96
C PHE A 96 1.83 -12.02 2.20
N VAL A 97 2.26 -10.82 1.83
CA VAL A 97 3.65 -10.40 1.91
C VAL A 97 3.75 -9.28 2.93
N LEU A 98 4.41 -9.56 4.03
CA LEU A 98 4.83 -8.57 5.00
C LEU A 98 6.19 -8.05 4.49
N ARG A 99 6.22 -6.80 4.04
CA ARG A 99 7.30 -6.21 3.24
C ARG A 99 8.00 -5.07 3.97
N GLN A 100 9.31 -4.90 3.78
CA GLN A 100 10.06 -3.74 4.25
C GLN A 100 10.17 -2.70 3.11
N PRO A 101 9.54 -1.53 3.22
CA PRO A 101 9.60 -0.55 2.14
C PRO A 101 11.01 0.03 1.97
N LYS A 102 11.36 0.39 0.73
CA LYS A 102 12.67 0.97 0.39
C LYS A 102 12.64 2.49 0.53
N LYS A 103 13.81 3.10 0.74
CA LYS A 103 13.93 4.55 1.03
C LYS A 103 13.26 5.44 -0.02
N LYS A 104 13.46 5.14 -1.31
CA LYS A 104 12.84 5.91 -2.40
C LYS A 104 11.32 5.76 -2.44
N GLU A 105 10.82 4.57 -2.16
CA GLU A 105 9.37 4.28 -2.13
C GLU A 105 8.70 5.02 -0.97
N ILE A 106 9.33 5.06 0.21
CA ILE A 106 8.82 5.84 1.36
C ILE A 106 8.70 7.33 1.03
N ILE A 107 9.57 7.86 0.17
CA ILE A 107 9.58 9.28 -0.21
C ILE A 107 8.55 9.55 -1.31
N LEU A 108 8.45 8.68 -2.30
CA LEU A 108 7.71 8.93 -3.54
C LEU A 108 6.31 8.32 -3.55
N ASP A 109 6.12 7.18 -2.86
CA ASP A 109 4.88 6.40 -2.89
C ASP A 109 4.66 5.67 -1.53
N PRO A 110 4.49 6.43 -0.43
CA PRO A 110 4.25 5.85 0.88
C PRO A 110 2.83 5.28 0.95
N VAL A 111 2.73 3.97 1.23
CA VAL A 111 1.45 3.30 1.46
C VAL A 111 1.53 2.33 2.64
N TRP A 112 0.39 1.88 3.11
CA TRP A 112 0.27 0.88 4.17
C TRP A 112 0.25 -0.56 3.64
N GLY A 113 -0.14 -0.73 2.37
CA GLY A 113 -0.25 -2.02 1.68
C GLY A 113 -0.73 -1.85 0.24
N ARG A 114 -0.75 -2.95 -0.52
CA ARG A 114 -1.17 -3.02 -1.94
C ARG A 114 -1.72 -4.40 -2.29
N LEU A 115 -2.63 -4.47 -3.25
CA LEU A 115 -3.01 -5.68 -3.96
C LEU A 115 -2.24 -5.79 -5.29
N SER A 116 -1.61 -6.94 -5.52
CA SER A 116 -1.23 -7.40 -6.86
C SER A 116 -2.26 -8.40 -7.34
N TYR A 117 -2.89 -8.18 -8.49
CA TYR A 117 -3.85 -9.14 -9.06
C TYR A 117 -3.15 -10.37 -9.65
N GLU A 118 -1.92 -10.20 -10.12
CA GLU A 118 -1.15 -11.21 -10.86
C GLU A 118 0.32 -11.18 -10.43
N ALA A 119 0.56 -11.27 -9.12
CA ALA A 119 1.92 -11.37 -8.61
C ALA A 119 2.58 -12.62 -9.20
N ASP A 120 3.72 -12.42 -9.86
CA ASP A 120 4.55 -13.49 -10.40
C ASP A 120 5.90 -13.43 -9.71
N PHE A 121 6.08 -14.17 -8.62
CA PHE A 121 7.39 -14.22 -7.99
C PHE A 121 7.65 -15.53 -7.27
N LYS A 122 8.87 -16.05 -7.47
CA LYS A 122 9.38 -17.27 -6.83
C LYS A 122 8.46 -18.49 -6.95
N GLY A 123 7.90 -18.69 -8.14
CA GLY A 123 7.02 -19.83 -8.46
C GLY A 123 5.56 -19.64 -8.05
N TYR A 124 5.22 -18.55 -7.35
CA TYR A 124 3.83 -18.16 -7.13
C TYR A 124 3.31 -17.34 -8.32
N LYS A 125 2.10 -17.64 -8.76
CA LYS A 125 1.35 -16.86 -9.74
C LYS A 125 -0.08 -16.64 -9.27
N GLY A 126 -0.46 -15.41 -9.03
CA GLY A 126 -1.84 -15.05 -8.69
C GLY A 126 -1.98 -13.83 -7.79
N PRO A 127 -3.16 -13.61 -7.21
CA PRO A 127 -3.41 -12.45 -6.37
C PRO A 127 -2.58 -12.48 -5.09
N ALA A 128 -1.92 -11.38 -4.73
CA ALA A 128 -1.16 -11.26 -3.50
C ALA A 128 -1.40 -9.91 -2.82
N ILE A 129 -1.51 -9.90 -1.50
CA ILE A 129 -1.60 -8.68 -0.71
C ILE A 129 -0.26 -8.40 -0.04
N PHE A 130 0.23 -7.18 -0.19
CA PHE A 130 1.43 -6.66 0.43
C PHE A 130 1.05 -5.73 1.58
N LEU A 131 1.67 -5.89 2.75
CA LEU A 131 1.50 -5.04 3.92
C LEU A 131 2.89 -4.53 4.35
N GLU A 132 3.05 -3.22 4.42
CA GLU A 132 4.36 -2.58 4.60
C GLU A 132 4.76 -2.52 6.09
N ALA A 133 6.04 -2.71 6.39
CA ALA A 133 6.57 -2.43 7.72
C ALA A 133 6.55 -0.92 7.96
N ILE A 134 6.24 -0.52 9.20
CA ILE A 134 6.02 0.87 9.57
C ILE A 134 7.10 1.33 10.55
N ASN A 135 7.59 2.55 10.35
CA ASN A 135 8.43 3.22 11.34
C ASN A 135 7.54 3.98 12.33
N VAL A 136 7.35 3.41 13.51
CA VAL A 136 6.49 4.00 14.56
C VAL A 136 7.17 5.17 15.30
N HIS A 137 8.47 5.38 15.08
CA HIS A 137 9.22 6.48 15.69
C HIS A 137 9.24 7.74 14.81
N LYS A 138 8.73 7.64 13.57
CA LYS A 138 8.72 8.75 12.61
C LYS A 138 7.30 9.20 12.33
N ALA A 139 7.00 10.45 12.68
CA ALA A 139 5.74 11.09 12.31
C ALA A 139 5.64 11.32 10.80
N ILE A 140 4.41 11.27 10.27
CA ILE A 140 4.10 11.72 8.91
C ILE A 140 3.83 13.21 8.97
N VAL A 141 4.37 13.96 7.99
CA VAL A 141 4.20 15.41 7.91
C VAL A 141 3.53 15.76 6.59
N TRP A 142 2.37 16.39 6.68
CA TRP A 142 1.59 16.88 5.54
C TRP A 142 1.53 18.40 5.51
N PRO A 143 1.36 19.03 4.33
CA PRO A 143 1.09 20.46 4.25
C PRO A 143 -0.30 20.78 4.84
N ASN A 144 -0.50 22.03 5.25
CA ASN A 144 -1.82 22.49 5.71
C ASN A 144 -2.87 22.59 4.59
N SER A 145 -2.42 22.78 3.35
CA SER A 145 -3.31 22.81 2.19
C SER A 145 -3.58 21.37 1.73
N LEU A 146 -4.71 20.82 2.18
CA LEU A 146 -5.16 19.47 1.84
C LEU A 146 -6.24 19.49 0.75
N THR A 147 -6.13 18.56 -0.19
CA THR A 147 -7.21 18.23 -1.14
C THR A 147 -8.40 17.62 -0.40
N PRO A 148 -9.61 17.58 -1.00
CA PRO A 148 -10.77 16.91 -0.40
C PRO A 148 -10.49 15.45 -0.01
N GLU A 149 -9.75 14.72 -0.83
CA GLU A 149 -9.32 13.34 -0.62
C GLU A 149 -8.38 13.25 0.58
N SER A 150 -7.38 14.13 0.67
CA SER A 150 -6.44 14.16 1.79
C SER A 150 -7.14 14.54 3.11
N LYS A 151 -8.18 15.37 3.07
CA LYS A 151 -9.01 15.65 4.27
C LYS A 151 -9.76 14.41 4.75
N LYS A 152 -10.34 13.64 3.83
CA LYS A 152 -11.00 12.36 4.16
C LYS A 152 -9.99 11.36 4.73
N GLU A 153 -8.81 11.28 4.14
CA GLU A 153 -7.76 10.39 4.65
C GLU A 153 -7.25 10.81 6.02
N LEU A 154 -7.05 12.11 6.28
CA LEU A 154 -6.67 12.59 7.60
C LEU A 154 -7.70 12.18 8.66
N LYS A 155 -8.99 12.37 8.36
CA LYS A 155 -10.08 11.94 9.26
C LYS A 155 -10.04 10.44 9.53
N ARG A 156 -9.81 9.61 8.51
CA ARG A 156 -9.67 8.15 8.68
C ARG A 156 -8.47 7.79 9.54
N LEU A 157 -7.36 8.51 9.42
CA LEU A 157 -6.19 8.31 10.29
C LEU A 157 -6.51 8.68 11.74
N GLU A 158 -7.24 9.77 11.99
CA GLU A 158 -7.73 10.09 13.34
C GLU A 158 -8.66 9.00 13.88
N GLU A 159 -9.59 8.50 13.07
CA GLU A 159 -10.51 7.39 13.41
C GLU A 159 -9.78 6.05 13.67
N ASP A 160 -8.62 5.85 13.07
CA ASP A 160 -7.75 4.70 13.35
C ASP A 160 -6.93 4.88 14.65
N GLY A 161 -6.94 6.07 15.24
CA GLY A 161 -6.30 6.40 16.51
C GLY A 161 -4.95 7.10 16.37
N HIS A 162 -4.60 7.63 15.18
CA HIS A 162 -3.38 8.43 15.02
C HIS A 162 -3.56 9.80 15.68
N LYS A 163 -2.56 10.26 16.42
CA LYS A 163 -2.59 11.59 17.03
C LYS A 163 -2.19 12.63 16.00
N VAL A 164 -3.13 13.49 15.63
CA VAL A 164 -2.92 14.58 14.68
C VAL A 164 -2.69 15.90 15.42
N ILE A 165 -1.61 16.58 15.06
CA ILE A 165 -1.26 17.91 15.57
C ILE A 165 -1.15 18.84 14.38
N GLN A 166 -1.97 19.89 14.35
CA GLN A 166 -1.91 20.90 13.31
C GLN A 166 -1.21 22.17 13.83
N ASN A 167 -0.19 22.61 13.10
CA ASN A 167 0.57 23.82 13.37
C ASN A 167 0.31 24.84 12.25
N LYS A 168 0.82 26.07 12.38
CA LYS A 168 0.72 27.09 11.31
C LYS A 168 1.32 26.66 9.96
N LYS A 169 2.28 25.71 9.95
CA LYS A 169 3.03 25.30 8.75
C LYS A 169 2.62 23.93 8.19
N ASN A 170 2.24 22.99 9.05
CA ASN A 170 2.07 21.59 8.68
C ASN A 170 1.10 20.87 9.62
N ILE A 171 0.67 19.70 9.17
CA ILE A 171 -0.08 18.71 9.94
C ILE A 171 0.89 17.56 10.23
N THR A 172 1.09 17.28 11.52
CA THR A 172 1.95 16.19 12.00
C THR A 172 1.09 15.05 12.52
N ILE A 173 1.29 13.86 11.98
CA ILE A 173 0.52 12.66 12.31
C ILE A 173 1.47 11.71 13.04
N HIS A 174 1.24 11.53 14.33
CA HIS A 174 2.02 10.63 15.17
C HIS A 174 1.46 9.21 15.09
N ILE A 175 2.35 8.28 14.73
CA ILE A 175 2.05 6.88 14.58
C ILE A 175 2.38 6.14 15.89
N THR A 176 1.43 5.36 16.38
CA THR A 176 1.68 4.36 17.43
C THR A 176 1.59 2.97 16.82
N LYS A 177 2.07 1.96 17.55
CA LYS A 177 1.88 0.56 17.12
C LYS A 177 0.41 0.23 16.92
N ASP A 178 -0.47 0.66 17.83
CA ASP A 178 -1.89 0.34 17.77
C ASP A 178 -2.63 1.11 16.68
N SER A 179 -2.34 2.40 16.50
CA SER A 179 -2.95 3.17 15.39
C SER A 179 -2.52 2.65 14.03
N ALA A 180 -1.25 2.29 13.87
CA ALA A 180 -0.75 1.65 12.66
C ALA A 180 -1.38 0.26 12.44
N LYS A 181 -1.51 -0.56 13.50
CA LYS A 181 -2.20 -1.85 13.45
C LYS A 181 -3.64 -1.68 12.97
N ASN A 182 -4.34 -0.69 13.49
CA ASN A 182 -5.72 -0.39 13.09
C ASN A 182 -5.81 -0.04 11.61
N THR A 183 -4.94 0.87 11.14
CA THR A 183 -4.86 1.23 9.73
C THR A 183 -4.53 0.01 8.87
N GLN A 184 -3.52 -0.78 9.21
CA GLN A 184 -3.10 -1.89 8.37
C GLN A 184 -4.14 -3.01 8.30
N LEU A 185 -4.70 -3.43 9.44
CA LEU A 185 -5.61 -4.58 9.49
C LEU A 185 -7.05 -4.21 9.15
N PHE A 186 -7.59 -3.15 9.75
CA PHE A 186 -9.03 -2.85 9.65
C PHE A 186 -9.37 -1.84 8.57
N ARG A 187 -8.38 -1.22 7.93
CA ARG A 187 -8.59 -0.33 6.80
C ARG A 187 -7.91 -0.83 5.55
N THR A 188 -6.58 -0.89 5.52
CA THR A 188 -5.80 -1.28 4.33
C THR A 188 -6.09 -2.70 3.90
N LEU A 189 -5.90 -3.71 4.75
CA LEU A 189 -6.16 -5.10 4.38
C LEU A 189 -7.59 -5.31 3.87
N LEU A 190 -8.59 -4.76 4.57
CA LEU A 190 -9.98 -4.89 4.15
C LEU A 190 -10.25 -4.18 2.82
N HIS A 191 -9.58 -3.04 2.57
CA HIS A 191 -9.66 -2.30 1.33
C HIS A 191 -9.01 -3.07 0.17
N GLU A 192 -7.82 -3.64 0.37
CA GLU A 192 -7.17 -4.51 -0.63
C GLU A 192 -8.03 -5.76 -0.94
N ILE A 193 -8.65 -6.36 0.08
CA ILE A 193 -9.63 -7.45 -0.14
C ILE A 193 -10.84 -6.93 -0.93
N GLY A 194 -11.29 -5.71 -0.69
CA GLY A 194 -12.35 -5.07 -1.45
C GLY A 194 -12.02 -4.92 -2.94
N HIS A 195 -10.80 -4.50 -3.27
CA HIS A 195 -10.32 -4.51 -4.66
C HIS A 195 -10.33 -5.92 -5.25
N PHE A 196 -9.87 -6.92 -4.50
CA PHE A 196 -9.90 -8.30 -4.96
C PHE A 196 -11.33 -8.82 -5.16
N VAL A 197 -12.28 -8.50 -4.28
CA VAL A 197 -13.70 -8.87 -4.43
C VAL A 197 -14.29 -8.25 -5.70
N HIS A 198 -13.98 -6.99 -5.97
CA HIS A 198 -14.42 -6.33 -7.20
C HIS A 198 -13.87 -7.04 -8.44
N TRP A 199 -12.58 -7.33 -8.46
CA TRP A 199 -11.92 -8.09 -9.53
C TRP A 199 -12.48 -9.51 -9.68
N ASN A 200 -12.69 -10.21 -8.58
CA ASN A 200 -13.21 -11.57 -8.58
C ASN A 200 -14.62 -11.61 -9.19
N THR A 201 -15.49 -10.68 -8.82
CA THR A 201 -16.89 -10.63 -9.29
C THR A 201 -17.01 -10.14 -10.74
N THR A 202 -16.13 -9.26 -11.20
CA THR A 202 -16.20 -8.66 -12.54
C THR A 202 -15.32 -9.37 -13.58
N VAL A 203 -14.26 -10.05 -13.15
CA VAL A 203 -13.27 -10.69 -14.03
C VAL A 203 -13.21 -12.19 -13.81
N LEU A 204 -12.84 -12.65 -12.61
CA LEU A 204 -12.52 -14.07 -12.41
C LEU A 204 -13.74 -14.99 -12.48
N GLN A 205 -14.86 -14.62 -11.86
CA GLN A 205 -16.08 -15.44 -11.89
C GLN A 205 -16.72 -15.44 -13.29
N PRO A 206 -16.89 -14.30 -13.99
CA PRO A 206 -17.42 -14.33 -15.36
C PRO A 206 -16.52 -15.10 -16.33
N ALA A 207 -15.19 -15.02 -16.18
CA ALA A 207 -14.25 -15.73 -17.04
C ALA A 207 -14.41 -17.26 -16.98
N LYS A 208 -14.91 -17.82 -15.87
CA LYS A 208 -15.21 -19.27 -15.77
C LYS A 208 -16.29 -19.71 -16.75
N ASN A 209 -17.22 -18.81 -17.10
CA ASN A 209 -18.36 -19.10 -17.96
C ASN A 209 -18.11 -18.72 -19.42
N THR A 210 -17.40 -17.61 -19.67
CA THR A 210 -17.23 -17.06 -21.02
C THR A 210 -15.87 -17.37 -21.66
N GLN A 211 -14.89 -17.87 -20.88
CA GLN A 211 -13.50 -18.11 -21.26
C GLN A 211 -12.71 -16.91 -21.84
N ASP A 212 -13.33 -15.74 -22.03
CA ASP A 212 -12.65 -14.53 -22.52
C ASP A 212 -12.11 -13.66 -21.37
N LEU A 213 -11.09 -14.19 -20.69
CA LEU A 213 -10.41 -13.51 -19.59
C LEU A 213 -9.81 -12.17 -20.05
N LYS A 214 -9.23 -12.12 -21.26
CA LYS A 214 -8.52 -10.94 -21.76
C LYS A 214 -9.48 -9.76 -21.91
N LYS A 215 -10.65 -9.95 -22.52
CA LYS A 215 -11.65 -8.90 -22.67
C LYS A 215 -12.19 -8.41 -21.33
N LEU A 216 -12.43 -9.32 -20.39
CA LEU A 216 -12.90 -8.96 -19.05
C LEU A 216 -11.87 -8.12 -18.28
N LYS A 217 -10.58 -8.48 -18.38
CA LYS A 217 -9.49 -7.66 -17.81
C LYS A 217 -9.45 -6.27 -18.43
N THR A 218 -9.50 -6.16 -19.77
CA THR A 218 -9.51 -4.86 -20.45
C THR A 218 -10.68 -3.99 -20.00
N ARG A 219 -11.88 -4.60 -19.88
CA ARG A 219 -13.06 -3.89 -19.38
C ARG A 219 -12.85 -3.41 -17.94
N TYR A 220 -12.32 -4.26 -17.06
CA TYR A 220 -12.03 -3.86 -15.68
C TYR A 220 -11.02 -2.71 -15.60
N LEU A 221 -9.95 -2.76 -16.40
CA LEU A 221 -8.94 -1.71 -16.43
C LEU A 221 -9.50 -0.37 -16.94
N SER A 222 -10.54 -0.41 -17.78
CA SER A 222 -11.26 0.80 -18.23
C SER A 222 -12.22 1.40 -17.20
N ILE A 223 -12.53 0.71 -16.09
CA ILE A 223 -13.33 1.28 -15.01
C ILE A 223 -12.56 2.48 -14.42
N PRO A 224 -13.23 3.63 -14.18
CA PRO A 224 -12.59 4.77 -13.54
C PRO A 224 -11.97 4.41 -12.19
N GLU A 225 -10.77 4.90 -11.91
CA GLU A 225 -10.06 4.58 -10.66
C GLU A 225 -10.88 4.98 -9.43
N GLN A 226 -11.54 6.14 -9.49
CA GLN A 226 -12.42 6.63 -8.43
C GLN A 226 -13.56 5.65 -8.09
N GLU A 227 -14.09 4.91 -9.08
CA GLU A 227 -15.13 3.91 -8.84
C GLU A 227 -14.56 2.68 -8.13
N LYS A 228 -13.38 2.21 -8.52
CA LYS A 228 -12.68 1.09 -7.86
C LYS A 228 -12.36 1.43 -6.41
N GLU A 229 -11.82 2.62 -6.16
CA GLU A 229 -11.51 3.14 -4.82
C GLU A 229 -12.77 3.24 -3.95
N THR A 230 -13.86 3.76 -4.52
CA THR A 230 -15.15 3.88 -3.83
C THR A 230 -15.70 2.52 -3.44
N PHE A 231 -15.61 1.53 -4.34
CA PHE A 231 -16.01 0.16 -4.04
C PHE A 231 -15.19 -0.43 -2.89
N ALA A 232 -13.86 -0.32 -2.97
CA ALA A 232 -12.95 -0.90 -1.98
C ALA A 232 -13.14 -0.26 -0.60
N HIS A 233 -13.31 1.06 -0.52
CA HIS A 233 -13.66 1.76 0.73
C HIS A 233 -15.00 1.30 1.29
N ARG A 234 -16.06 1.24 0.47
CA ARG A 234 -17.39 0.80 0.91
C ARG A 234 -17.35 -0.63 1.45
N TYR A 235 -16.63 -1.51 0.77
CA TYR A 235 -16.43 -2.89 1.22
C TYR A 235 -15.71 -2.92 2.57
N ALA A 236 -14.59 -2.21 2.69
CA ALA A 236 -13.80 -2.17 3.93
C ALA A 236 -14.63 -1.68 5.12
N GLU A 237 -15.38 -0.59 4.95
CA GLU A 237 -16.27 -0.04 5.98
C GLU A 237 -17.37 -1.02 6.38
N LYS A 238 -18.00 -1.70 5.40
CA LYS A 238 -19.04 -2.71 5.65
C LYS A 238 -18.50 -3.86 6.50
N ILE A 239 -17.33 -4.40 6.14
CA ILE A 239 -16.72 -5.53 6.85
C ILE A 239 -16.23 -5.10 8.23
N ARG A 240 -15.59 -3.93 8.36
CA ARG A 240 -15.16 -3.35 9.65
C ARG A 240 -16.36 -3.22 10.61
N LYS A 241 -17.49 -2.66 10.14
CA LYS A 241 -18.72 -2.56 10.94
C LYS A 241 -19.25 -3.93 11.36
N LYS A 242 -19.20 -4.94 10.49
CA LYS A 242 -19.62 -6.31 10.82
C LYS A 242 -18.72 -6.92 11.90
N ILE A 243 -17.41 -6.75 11.81
CA ILE A 243 -16.45 -7.28 12.79
C ILE A 243 -16.63 -6.64 14.16
N ASN A 244 -16.85 -5.31 14.19
CA ASN A 244 -17.05 -4.57 15.44
C ASN A 244 -18.37 -4.90 16.15
N LYS A 245 -19.37 -5.47 15.45
CA LYS A 245 -20.62 -5.95 16.05
C LYS A 245 -20.49 -7.34 16.70
N ILE A 246 -19.42 -8.07 16.39
CA ILE A 246 -19.19 -9.45 16.85
C ILE A 246 -18.22 -9.48 18.05
N THR A 247 -17.62 -8.34 18.38
CA THR A 247 -16.63 -8.19 19.47
C THR A 247 -17.25 -7.34 20.58
#